data_AF-F0J9N1-F1
#
_entry.id   AF-F0J9N1-F1
#
_cell.length_a   1.000
_cell.length_b   1.000
_cell.length_c   1.000
_cell.angle_alpha   90.00
_cell.angle_beta   90.00
_cell.angle_gamma   90.00
#
_symmetry.space_group_name_H-M   'P 1'
#
loop_
_entity.id
_entity.type
_entity.pdbx_description
1 polymer ?
#
loop_
_entity_poly.entity_id
_entity_poly.type
_entity_poly.pdbx_seq_one_letter_code
_entity_poly.pdbx_strand_id
1 'polypeptide(L)'
;VISWPLDLKATIAPLEGKLKLHRPLHLPWNAVNHHFRPFTFQMNYDVYTDLANAPAELAKNSKPLYRADELAEFDRHYFGDVFGVAMNVKGHLVKKGLHRGLEEFHKMTWRERFYYIFVNPHWHPRDVKIYFEPAAEDPAKELDIEIGYKFLEQDDARESHFPVHDQIGEDPEVPSTHVLHVDVNLKGDSKERKLSSEIRYSFHHDLFTTRCSSSTTARPFRRTRTSTLR
;
A
#
# COMPACT_ATOMS: atom_id res chain seq x y z
N VAL A 1 0.88 -14.24 16.60
CA VAL A 1 -0.42 -14.68 16.04
C VAL A 1 -1.03 -13.47 15.34
N ILE A 2 -1.14 -13.49 14.01
CA ILE A 2 -1.82 -12.44 13.24
C ILE A 2 -3.23 -12.99 12.95
N SER A 3 -4.22 -12.57 13.72
CA SER A 3 -5.63 -12.87 13.43
C SER A 3 -6.24 -11.67 12.73
N TRP A 4 -6.39 -11.76 11.42
CA TRP A 4 -7.18 -10.82 10.63
C TRP A 4 -8.55 -11.45 10.36
N PRO A 5 -9.66 -10.93 10.91
CA PRO A 5 -10.98 -11.34 10.44
C PRO A 5 -11.12 -10.86 8.98
N LEU A 6 -11.10 -11.82 8.05
CA LEU A 6 -11.10 -11.58 6.62
C LEU A 6 -12.45 -12.04 6.05
N ASP A 7 -13.42 -11.13 5.99
CA ASP A 7 -14.63 -11.33 5.19
C ASP A 7 -14.29 -10.98 3.73
N LEU A 8 -13.81 -11.97 2.97
CA LEU A 8 -13.43 -11.83 1.57
C LEU A 8 -14.27 -12.80 0.73
N LYS A 9 -15.03 -12.27 -0.22
CA LYS A 9 -15.72 -13.08 -1.22
C LYS A 9 -14.92 -13.08 -2.52
N ALA A 10 -14.36 -14.23 -2.88
CA ALA A 10 -13.65 -14.44 -4.13
C ALA A 10 -14.54 -15.21 -5.12
N THR A 11 -14.66 -14.71 -6.35
CA THR A 11 -15.36 -15.39 -7.45
C THR A 11 -14.36 -15.57 -8.59
N ILE A 12 -14.15 -16.82 -9.00
CA ILE A 12 -13.27 -17.17 -10.11
C ILE A 12 -14.14 -17.65 -11.27
N ALA A 13 -13.97 -17.04 -12.44
CA ALA A 13 -14.60 -17.46 -13.68
C ALA A 13 -13.49 -17.83 -14.68
N PRO A 14 -12.99 -19.08 -14.65
CA PRO A 14 -11.83 -19.50 -15.44
C PRO A 14 -12.05 -19.37 -16.95
N LEU A 15 -13.25 -19.70 -17.41
CA LEU A 15 -13.64 -19.59 -18.83
C LEU A 15 -13.61 -18.14 -19.35
N GLU A 16 -13.85 -17.17 -18.47
CA GLU A 16 -13.79 -15.75 -18.80
C GLU A 16 -12.43 -15.11 -18.46
N GLY A 17 -11.51 -15.85 -17.84
CA GLY A 17 -10.23 -15.33 -17.35
C GLY A 17 -10.38 -14.27 -16.25
N LYS A 18 -11.47 -14.28 -15.48
CA LYS A 18 -11.79 -13.24 -14.50
C LYS A 18 -11.72 -13.72 -13.06
N LEU A 19 -11.16 -12.87 -12.19
CA LEU A 19 -11.16 -12.98 -10.75
C LEU A 19 -11.82 -11.73 -10.17
N LYS A 20 -12.90 -11.91 -9.39
CA LYS A 20 -13.56 -10.84 -8.65
C LYS A 20 -13.39 -11.05 -7.16
N LEU A 21 -12.91 -10.02 -6.47
CA LEU A 21 -12.71 -9.98 -5.04
C LEU A 21 -13.61 -8.87 -4.47
N HIS A 22 -14.51 -9.23 -3.56
CA HIS A 22 -15.34 -8.28 -2.85
C HIS A 22 -15.04 -8.35 -1.35
N ARG A 23 -14.84 -7.18 -0.74
CA ARG A 23 -14.56 -7.06 0.69
C ARG A 23 -15.28 -5.84 1.30
N PRO A 24 -16.12 -6.02 2.33
CA PRO A 24 -16.56 -4.92 3.17
C PRO A 24 -15.40 -4.31 3.97
N LEU A 25 -15.29 -2.99 3.97
CA LEU A 25 -14.28 -2.20 4.67
C LEU A 25 -14.77 -1.82 6.07
N HIS A 26 -14.41 -2.64 7.06
CA HIS A 26 -14.71 -2.38 8.47
C HIS A 26 -13.65 -1.50 9.15
N LEU A 27 -13.46 -0.27 8.70
CA LEU A 27 -12.49 0.67 9.29
C LEU A 27 -12.91 1.10 10.73
N PRO A 28 -11.97 1.39 11.65
CA PRO A 28 -10.53 1.55 11.42
C PRO A 28 -9.73 0.24 11.46
N TRP A 29 -8.66 0.18 10.64
CA TRP A 29 -7.77 -0.99 10.54
C TRP A 29 -6.34 -0.65 10.91
N ASN A 30 -5.72 -1.50 11.74
CA ASN A 30 -4.29 -1.44 11.99
C ASN A 30 -3.56 -2.26 10.93
N ALA A 31 -2.87 -1.60 10.00
CA ALA A 31 -2.15 -2.29 8.94
C ALA A 31 -0.75 -2.73 9.38
N VAL A 32 -0.05 -1.86 10.10
CA VAL A 32 1.29 -2.13 10.63
C VAL A 32 1.38 -1.62 12.05
N ASN A 33 1.86 -2.47 12.94
CA ASN A 33 2.26 -2.07 14.28
C ASN A 33 3.70 -2.56 14.49
N HIS A 34 4.64 -1.63 14.38
CA HIS A 34 6.04 -1.87 14.64
C HIS A 34 6.38 -1.33 16.04
N HIS A 35 6.87 -2.23 16.88
CA HIS A 35 7.26 -1.93 18.25
C HIS A 35 8.73 -2.25 18.44
N PHE A 36 9.55 -1.21 18.55
CA PHE A 36 10.99 -1.32 18.76
C PHE A 36 11.39 -0.48 19.97
N ARG A 37 11.20 -1.09 21.14
CA ARG A 37 11.58 -0.55 22.45
C ARG A 37 12.82 -1.28 22.95
N PRO A 38 14.03 -0.87 22.52
CA PRO A 38 15.25 -1.40 23.12
C PRO A 38 15.23 -1.11 24.62
N PHE A 39 15.67 -2.06 25.41
CA PHE A 39 15.71 -1.97 26.86
C PHE A 39 17.10 -2.33 27.38
N THR A 40 17.47 -1.76 28.51
CA THR A 40 18.60 -2.20 29.32
C THR A 40 18.06 -3.05 30.46
N PHE A 41 18.87 -3.98 30.94
CA PHE A 41 18.52 -4.82 32.08
C PHE A 41 19.76 -4.98 32.95
N GLN A 42 19.54 -5.23 34.23
CA GLN A 42 20.60 -5.64 35.15
C GLN A 42 20.36 -7.11 35.48
N MET A 43 21.24 -7.98 35.01
CA MET A 43 21.22 -9.40 35.40
C MET A 43 21.97 -9.57 36.71
N ASN A 44 21.36 -10.23 37.67
CA ASN A 44 22.09 -10.78 38.82
C ASN A 44 22.98 -11.92 38.31
N TYR A 45 24.18 -12.10 38.84
CA TYR A 45 25.14 -13.10 38.35
C TYR A 45 24.63 -14.56 38.48
N ASP A 46 23.62 -14.79 39.32
CA ASP A 46 23.12 -16.10 39.75
C ASP A 46 21.88 -16.58 38.96
N VAL A 47 21.80 -16.34 37.65
CA VAL A 47 20.63 -16.73 36.82
C VAL A 47 20.67 -18.21 36.40
N TYR A 48 21.77 -18.91 36.69
CA TYR A 48 21.93 -20.32 36.35
C TYR A 48 21.26 -21.28 37.34
N THR A 49 20.80 -20.78 38.50
CA THR A 49 20.15 -21.58 39.54
C THR A 49 18.63 -21.71 39.36
N ASP A 50 17.97 -20.81 38.61
CA ASP A 50 16.53 -20.87 38.34
C ASP A 50 16.16 -20.46 36.89
N LEU A 51 16.42 -21.38 35.96
CA LEU A 51 16.12 -21.23 34.53
C LEU A 51 14.61 -21.09 34.23
N ALA A 52 13.73 -21.52 35.14
CA ALA A 52 12.29 -21.48 34.93
C ALA A 52 11.73 -20.04 35.08
N ASN A 53 12.31 -19.24 35.97
CA ASN A 53 11.86 -17.87 36.26
C ASN A 53 12.73 -16.78 35.59
N ALA A 54 13.87 -17.13 35.00
CA ALA A 54 14.79 -16.21 34.34
C ALA A 54 14.13 -15.27 33.30
N PRO A 55 13.19 -15.71 32.43
CA PRO A 55 12.53 -14.79 31.48
C PRO A 55 11.64 -13.74 32.15
N ALA A 56 10.98 -14.10 33.25
CA ALA A 56 10.10 -13.20 34.00
C ALA A 56 10.91 -12.16 34.79
N GLU A 57 12.01 -12.58 35.41
CA GLU A 57 12.97 -11.69 36.09
C GLU A 57 13.62 -10.71 35.09
N LEU A 58 14.01 -11.18 33.90
CA LEU A 58 14.55 -10.32 32.84
C LEU A 58 13.54 -9.24 32.39
N ALA A 59 12.27 -9.63 32.21
CA ALA A 59 11.21 -8.69 31.83
C ALA A 59 10.96 -7.65 32.94
N LYS A 60 10.94 -8.07 34.21
CA LYS A 60 10.73 -7.19 35.37
C LYS A 60 11.87 -6.19 35.57
N ASN A 61 13.11 -6.60 35.29
CA ASN A 61 14.30 -5.76 35.44
C ASN A 61 14.64 -4.97 34.16
N SER A 62 13.86 -5.14 33.09
CA SER A 62 13.99 -4.37 31.87
C SER A 62 13.55 -2.92 32.07
N LYS A 63 14.40 -1.98 31.67
CA LYS A 63 14.12 -0.54 31.63
C LYS A 63 14.24 -0.05 30.20
N PRO A 64 13.29 0.75 29.69
CA PRO A 64 13.39 1.34 28.37
C PRO A 64 14.73 2.09 28.21
N LEU A 65 15.42 1.87 27.10
CA LEU A 65 16.70 2.51 26.82
C LEU A 65 16.53 4.05 26.69
N TYR A 66 15.38 4.50 26.19
CA TYR A 66 15.04 5.91 26.02
C TYR A 66 13.91 6.31 26.94
N ARG A 67 14.01 7.52 27.50
CA ARG A 67 12.94 8.12 28.31
C ARG A 67 11.90 8.79 27.41
N ALA A 68 10.69 9.00 27.94
CA ALA A 68 9.61 9.62 27.17
C ALA A 68 9.95 11.05 26.70
N ASP A 69 10.72 11.81 27.49
CA ASP A 69 11.17 13.16 27.15
C ASP A 69 12.19 13.18 25.99
N GLU A 70 12.90 12.08 25.75
CA GLU A 70 13.85 11.92 24.64
C GLU A 70 13.18 11.55 23.31
N LEU A 71 11.89 11.17 23.36
CA LEU A 71 11.12 10.78 22.21
C LEU A 71 10.31 11.96 21.65
N ALA A 72 10.36 12.14 20.34
CA ALA A 72 9.49 13.03 19.58
C ALA A 72 8.32 12.22 19.04
N GLU A 73 7.13 12.53 19.52
CA GLU A 73 5.89 11.99 18.95
C GLU A 73 5.62 12.64 17.59
N PHE A 74 5.14 11.84 16.66
CA PHE A 74 4.57 12.34 15.41
C PHE A 74 3.22 11.68 15.17
N ASP A 75 2.27 12.50 14.74
CA ASP A 75 0.95 12.10 14.30
C ASP A 75 0.69 12.77 12.94
N ARG A 76 0.68 11.95 11.89
CA ARG A 76 0.59 12.42 10.51
C ARG A 76 -0.57 11.76 9.81
N HIS A 77 -1.41 12.61 9.22
CA HIS A 77 -2.57 12.22 8.45
C HIS A 77 -2.20 12.36 6.96
N TYR A 78 -2.32 11.26 6.22
CA TYR A 78 -2.01 11.16 4.81
C TYR A 78 -3.23 10.67 4.02
N PHE A 79 -3.44 11.22 2.82
CA PHE A 79 -4.42 10.75 1.84
C PHE A 79 -5.90 10.69 2.28
N GLY A 80 -6.36 11.56 3.17
CA GLY A 80 -7.74 11.58 3.66
C GLY A 80 -8.83 11.59 2.57
N ASP A 81 -8.60 12.28 1.46
CA ASP A 81 -9.66 12.57 0.48
C ASP A 81 -9.49 11.86 -0.87
N VAL A 82 -8.47 11.04 -1.07
CA VAL A 82 -8.22 10.45 -2.41
C VAL A 82 -9.12 9.23 -2.66
N PHE A 83 -9.38 8.43 -1.63
CA PHE A 83 -10.04 7.13 -1.76
C PHE A 83 -11.11 6.85 -0.69
N GLY A 84 -11.49 7.84 0.13
CA GLY A 84 -12.47 7.64 1.20
C GLY A 84 -11.93 6.90 2.41
N VAL A 85 -10.60 6.75 2.46
CA VAL A 85 -9.84 6.13 3.54
C VAL A 85 -8.69 7.07 3.85
N ALA A 86 -8.57 7.48 5.10
CA ALA A 86 -7.44 8.24 5.61
C ALA A 86 -6.37 7.27 6.11
N MET A 87 -5.12 7.46 5.68
CA MET A 87 -3.98 6.75 6.23
C MET A 87 -3.31 7.60 7.30
N ASN A 88 -3.31 7.10 8.52
CA ASN A 88 -2.69 7.77 9.65
C ASN A 88 -1.46 7.02 10.10
N VAL A 89 -0.39 7.76 10.37
CA VAL A 89 0.87 7.23 10.87
C VAL A 89 1.18 7.93 12.17
N LYS A 90 1.18 7.17 13.26
CA LYS A 90 1.55 7.61 14.60
C LYS A 90 2.80 6.91 15.05
N GLY A 91 3.66 7.61 15.77
CA GLY A 91 4.87 6.98 16.27
C GLY A 91 5.78 7.88 17.06
N HIS A 92 6.94 7.32 17.39
CA HIS A 92 7.98 8.00 18.15
C HIS A 92 9.33 7.91 17.43
N LEU A 93 10.03 9.04 17.35
CA LEU A 93 11.41 9.16 16.90
C LEU A 93 12.30 9.63 18.05
N VAL A 94 13.61 9.40 17.97
CA VAL A 94 14.54 9.93 18.97
C VAL A 94 14.83 11.39 18.62
N LYS A 95 14.58 12.33 19.55
CA LYS A 95 14.85 13.76 19.35
C LYS A 95 16.32 14.01 19.03
N LYS A 96 17.20 13.29 19.72
CA LYS A 96 18.65 13.45 19.61
C LYS A 96 19.13 13.09 18.21
N GLY A 97 19.57 14.11 17.47
CA GLY A 97 20.14 13.94 16.13
C GLY A 97 19.10 13.89 15.01
N LEU A 98 17.83 14.21 15.26
CA LEU A 98 16.81 14.26 14.20
C LEU A 98 17.17 15.29 13.12
N HIS A 99 17.77 16.42 13.51
CA HIS A 99 18.29 17.44 12.59
C HIS A 99 19.59 17.03 11.87
N ARG A 100 20.28 15.98 12.32
CA ARG A 100 21.51 15.51 11.66
C ARG A 100 21.14 14.78 10.39
N GLY A 101 21.82 15.12 9.30
CA GLY A 101 21.58 14.52 7.98
C GLY A 101 20.45 15.16 7.17
N LEU A 102 19.74 16.17 7.69
CA LEU A 102 18.69 16.88 6.93
C LEU A 102 19.25 17.61 5.71
N GLU A 103 20.38 18.30 5.88
CA GLU A 103 21.03 19.01 4.78
C GLU A 103 21.49 18.05 3.67
N GLU A 104 22.10 16.93 4.07
CA GLU A 104 22.53 15.86 3.14
C GLU A 104 21.32 15.23 2.43
N PHE A 105 20.25 14.94 3.19
CA PHE A 105 19.01 14.40 2.66
C PHE A 105 18.38 15.29 1.58
N HIS A 106 18.41 16.61 1.76
CA HIS A 106 17.92 17.54 0.74
C HIS A 106 18.76 17.55 -0.54
N LYS A 107 20.07 17.26 -0.45
CA LYS A 107 20.97 17.19 -1.61
C LYS A 107 20.89 15.86 -2.36
N MET A 108 20.35 14.81 -1.74
CA MET A 108 20.20 13.47 -2.33
C MET A 108 19.12 13.39 -3.41
N THR A 109 19.31 12.47 -4.36
CA THR A 109 18.28 12.03 -5.31
C THR A 109 17.15 11.27 -4.60
N TRP A 110 15.98 11.16 -5.24
CA TRP A 110 14.83 10.43 -4.69
C TRP A 110 15.16 8.98 -4.29
N ARG A 111 15.98 8.29 -5.08
CA ARG A 111 16.43 6.92 -4.79
C ARG A 111 17.31 6.86 -3.55
N GLU A 112 18.27 7.77 -3.43
CA GLU A 112 19.17 7.83 -2.27
C GLU A 112 18.41 8.18 -1.00
N ARG A 113 17.45 9.12 -1.09
CA ARG A 113 16.56 9.47 0.02
C ARG A 113 15.78 8.26 0.53
N PHE A 114 15.26 7.43 -0.38
CA PHE A 114 14.56 6.21 0.00
C PHE A 114 15.45 5.31 0.86
N TYR A 115 16.66 4.98 0.40
CA TYR A 115 17.60 4.16 1.18
C TYR A 115 18.05 4.84 2.48
N TYR A 116 18.27 6.14 2.46
CA TYR A 116 18.74 6.90 3.62
C TYR A 116 17.75 6.86 4.80
N ILE A 117 16.45 6.90 4.52
CA ILE A 117 15.41 6.78 5.55
C ILE A 117 15.48 5.45 6.30
N PHE A 118 15.82 4.35 5.62
CA PHE A 118 15.92 3.02 6.24
C PHE A 118 17.23 2.80 6.98
N VAL A 119 18.34 3.36 6.48
CA VAL A 119 19.68 3.09 7.04
C VAL A 119 20.06 4.08 8.15
N ASN A 120 19.53 5.31 8.13
CA ASN A 120 19.90 6.33 9.12
C ASN A 120 19.35 5.97 10.52
N PRO A 121 20.22 5.65 11.50
CA PRO A 121 19.80 5.23 12.83
C PRO A 121 19.12 6.35 13.64
N HIS A 122 19.32 7.62 13.26
CA HIS A 122 18.66 8.76 13.90
C HIS A 122 17.21 8.91 13.47
N TRP A 123 16.85 8.42 12.28
CA TRP A 123 15.50 8.54 11.72
C TRP A 123 14.72 7.24 11.79
N HIS A 124 15.34 6.18 12.33
CA HIS A 124 14.66 4.92 12.58
C HIS A 124 13.59 5.11 13.66
N PRO A 125 12.31 4.81 13.37
CA PRO A 125 11.25 4.99 14.34
C PRO A 125 11.31 3.91 15.43
N ARG A 126 10.91 4.28 16.65
CA ARG A 126 10.89 3.38 17.81
C ARG A 126 9.57 2.67 17.94
N ASP A 127 8.49 3.41 17.75
CA ASP A 127 7.16 2.85 17.61
C ASP A 127 6.55 3.45 16.34
N VAL A 128 5.98 2.62 15.46
CA VAL A 128 5.17 3.08 14.33
C VAL A 128 3.89 2.29 14.27
N LYS A 129 2.78 3.01 14.26
CA LYS A 129 1.47 2.49 13.99
C LYS A 129 0.96 3.14 12.71
N ILE A 130 0.80 2.33 11.67
CA ILE A 130 0.09 2.71 10.45
C ILE A 130 -1.32 2.14 10.56
N TYR A 131 -2.31 3.02 10.53
CA TYR A 131 -3.70 2.64 10.60
C TYR A 131 -4.52 3.43 9.58
N PHE A 132 -5.58 2.80 9.11
CA PHE A 132 -6.51 3.37 8.15
C PHE A 132 -7.81 3.69 8.86
N GLU A 133 -8.34 4.89 8.64
CA GLU A 133 -9.61 5.36 9.19
C GLU A 133 -10.56 5.75 8.04
N PRO A 134 -11.88 5.76 8.27
CA PRO A 134 -12.80 6.33 7.31
C PRO A 134 -12.44 7.80 7.04
N ALA A 135 -12.52 8.24 5.79
CA ALA A 135 -12.40 9.67 5.47
C ALA A 135 -13.53 10.47 6.14
N ALA A 136 -13.27 11.75 6.43
CA ALA A 136 -14.26 12.65 7.02
C ALA A 136 -15.47 12.89 6.10
N GLU A 137 -15.24 12.94 4.78
CA GLU A 137 -16.29 13.07 3.77
C GLU A 137 -16.33 11.81 2.87
N ASP A 138 -17.54 11.29 2.66
CA ASP A 138 -17.85 10.15 1.79
C ASP A 138 -16.98 8.88 2.04
N PRO A 139 -16.94 8.32 3.26
CA PRO A 139 -16.06 7.19 3.57
C PRO A 139 -16.33 5.98 2.67
N ALA A 140 -15.26 5.29 2.26
CA ALA A 140 -15.40 4.03 1.54
C ALA A 140 -15.79 2.91 2.52
N LYS A 141 -16.83 2.16 2.16
CA LYS A 141 -17.40 1.05 2.94
C LYS A 141 -17.18 -0.30 2.28
N GLU A 142 -16.93 -0.34 0.98
CA GLU A 142 -16.69 -1.57 0.24
C GLU A 142 -15.54 -1.39 -0.73
N LEU A 143 -14.78 -2.47 -0.92
CA LEU A 143 -13.71 -2.60 -1.89
C LEU A 143 -14.02 -3.77 -2.82
N ASP A 144 -14.17 -3.46 -4.09
CA ASP A 144 -14.27 -4.43 -5.18
C ASP A 144 -13.00 -4.38 -6.03
N ILE A 145 -12.36 -5.52 -6.22
CA ILE A 145 -11.24 -5.66 -7.15
C ILE A 145 -11.62 -6.69 -8.20
N GLU A 146 -11.59 -6.29 -9.46
CA GLU A 146 -11.80 -7.18 -10.60
C GLU A 146 -10.51 -7.25 -11.42
N ILE A 147 -9.97 -8.46 -11.56
CA ILE A 147 -8.79 -8.75 -12.36
C ILE A 147 -9.24 -9.64 -13.51
N GLY A 148 -9.06 -9.14 -14.73
CA GLY A 148 -9.34 -9.89 -15.96
C GLY A 148 -8.05 -10.14 -16.72
N TYR A 149 -7.88 -11.35 -17.24
CA TYR A 149 -6.79 -11.71 -18.12
C TYR A 149 -7.35 -12.27 -19.42
N LYS A 150 -6.86 -11.76 -20.55
CA LYS A 150 -7.21 -12.25 -21.89
C LYS A 150 -5.94 -12.39 -22.71
N PHE A 151 -5.82 -13.51 -23.41
CA PHE A 151 -4.85 -13.68 -24.49
C PHE A 151 -5.59 -13.41 -25.80
N LEU A 152 -5.01 -12.54 -26.63
CA LEU A 152 -5.55 -12.18 -27.95
C LEU A 152 -4.64 -12.78 -29.01
N GLU A 153 -5.19 -13.69 -29.80
CA GLU A 153 -4.58 -14.18 -31.03
C GLU A 153 -4.74 -13.15 -32.16
N GLN A 154 -4.14 -13.42 -33.32
CA GLN A 154 -4.10 -12.46 -34.43
C GLN A 154 -5.51 -12.10 -34.95
N ASP A 155 -6.42 -13.06 -34.90
CA ASP A 155 -7.80 -12.93 -35.40
C ASP A 155 -8.80 -12.45 -34.33
N ASP A 156 -8.38 -12.30 -33.07
CA ASP A 156 -9.27 -11.92 -31.98
C ASP A 156 -9.62 -10.43 -32.00
N ALA A 157 -10.89 -10.13 -31.66
CA ALA A 157 -11.34 -8.76 -31.48
C ALA A 157 -10.56 -8.07 -30.35
N ARG A 158 -9.90 -6.95 -30.69
CA ARG A 158 -9.08 -6.14 -29.76
C ARG A 158 -9.91 -5.17 -28.94
N GLU A 159 -10.90 -5.69 -28.23
CA GLU A 159 -11.67 -4.90 -27.28
C GLU A 159 -10.75 -4.38 -26.16
N SER A 160 -10.84 -3.08 -25.85
CA SER A 160 -10.08 -2.42 -24.79
C SER A 160 -10.93 -1.35 -24.15
N HIS A 161 -10.68 -1.10 -22.87
CA HIS A 161 -11.22 0.08 -22.21
C HIS A 161 -10.44 1.37 -22.53
N PHE A 162 -9.32 1.25 -23.25
CA PHE A 162 -8.38 2.33 -23.60
C PHE A 162 -8.04 2.34 -25.10
N PRO A 163 -7.47 3.44 -25.62
CA PRO A 163 -6.99 3.48 -27.00
C PRO A 163 -5.92 2.41 -27.27
N VAL A 164 -6.22 1.48 -28.17
CA VAL A 164 -5.37 0.34 -28.52
C VAL A 164 -4.19 0.78 -29.38
N HIS A 165 -2.97 0.43 -28.96
CA HIS A 165 -1.73 0.72 -29.70
C HIS A 165 -0.80 -0.50 -29.64
N ASP A 166 -1.25 -1.61 -30.22
CA ASP A 166 -0.54 -2.89 -30.11
C ASP A 166 0.46 -3.13 -31.24
N GLN A 167 0.38 -2.37 -32.34
CA GLN A 167 1.30 -2.48 -33.48
C GLN A 167 2.76 -2.33 -33.02
N ILE A 168 3.65 -3.15 -33.55
CA ILE A 168 5.07 -3.14 -33.20
C ILE A 168 5.83 -2.54 -34.38
N GLY A 169 6.20 -1.26 -34.27
CA GLY A 169 6.86 -0.54 -35.36
C GLY A 169 5.91 -0.24 -36.53
N GLU A 170 6.40 -0.42 -37.76
CA GLU A 170 5.65 -0.26 -39.01
C GLU A 170 5.13 -1.61 -39.57
N ASP A 171 5.23 -2.67 -38.78
CA ASP A 171 4.85 -4.02 -39.21
C ASP A 171 3.33 -4.12 -39.43
N PRO A 172 2.87 -4.54 -40.63
CA PRO A 172 1.44 -4.76 -40.90
C PRO A 172 0.89 -6.00 -40.20
N GLU A 173 1.73 -6.91 -39.70
CA GLU A 173 1.26 -8.12 -39.02
C GLU A 173 0.70 -7.79 -37.63
N VAL A 174 -0.39 -8.46 -37.27
CA VAL A 174 -1.10 -8.28 -36.03
C VAL A 174 -0.44 -9.17 -34.95
N PRO A 175 0.16 -8.61 -33.86
CA PRO A 175 0.92 -9.39 -32.89
C PRO A 175 0.02 -10.17 -31.93
N SER A 176 0.50 -11.27 -31.35
CA SER A 176 -0.19 -11.91 -30.21
C SER A 176 -0.08 -11.00 -28.98
N THR A 177 -1.17 -10.82 -28.22
CA THR A 177 -1.19 -9.84 -27.11
C THR A 177 -1.77 -10.44 -25.82
N HIS A 178 -1.01 -10.34 -24.74
CA HIS A 178 -1.52 -10.54 -23.37
C HIS A 178 -2.14 -9.24 -22.87
N VAL A 179 -3.37 -9.29 -22.39
CA VAL A 179 -4.08 -8.17 -21.78
C VAL A 179 -4.40 -8.51 -20.33
N LEU A 180 -3.89 -7.70 -19.40
CA LEU A 180 -4.23 -7.73 -17.99
C LEU A 180 -5.01 -6.45 -17.65
N HIS A 181 -6.26 -6.62 -17.22
CA HIS A 181 -7.13 -5.54 -16.78
C HIS A 181 -7.35 -5.63 -15.28
N VAL A 182 -7.20 -4.51 -14.58
CA VAL A 182 -7.39 -4.39 -13.13
C VAL A 182 -8.30 -3.20 -12.86
N ASP A 183 -9.48 -3.49 -12.34
CA ASP A 183 -10.44 -2.52 -11.84
C ASP A 183 -10.50 -2.57 -10.32
N VAL A 184 -10.28 -1.43 -9.68
CA VAL A 184 -10.46 -1.23 -8.25
C VAL A 184 -11.59 -0.22 -8.04
N ASN A 185 -12.68 -0.66 -7.43
CA ASN A 185 -13.82 0.19 -7.07
C ASN A 185 -13.94 0.29 -5.55
N LEU A 186 -14.05 1.52 -5.07
CA LEU A 186 -14.30 1.85 -3.67
C LEU A 186 -15.64 2.55 -3.57
N LYS A 187 -16.59 1.91 -2.88
CA LYS A 187 -17.96 2.39 -2.76
C LYS A 187 -18.20 2.96 -1.37
N GLY A 188 -18.74 4.17 -1.29
CA GLY A 188 -19.29 4.76 -0.08
C GLY A 188 -20.82 4.88 -0.17
N ASP A 189 -21.43 5.59 0.78
CA ASP A 189 -22.91 5.74 0.83
C ASP A 189 -23.50 6.52 -0.35
N SER A 190 -22.78 7.55 -0.79
CA SER A 190 -23.26 8.56 -1.75
C SER A 190 -22.47 8.56 -3.06
N LYS A 191 -21.26 7.98 -3.07
CA LYS A 191 -20.29 8.09 -4.16
C LYS A 191 -19.47 6.81 -4.32
N GLU A 192 -19.13 6.53 -5.57
CA GLU A 192 -18.23 5.45 -5.98
C GLU A 192 -16.96 6.04 -6.59
N ARG A 193 -15.82 5.43 -6.28
CA ARG A 193 -14.50 5.79 -6.83
C ARG A 193 -13.95 4.60 -7.59
N LYS A 194 -13.45 4.84 -8.80
CA LYS A 194 -12.93 3.78 -9.68
C LYS A 194 -11.52 4.11 -10.15
N LEU A 195 -10.63 3.14 -10.02
CA LEU A 195 -9.31 3.10 -10.65
C LEU A 195 -9.30 1.92 -11.62
N SER A 196 -9.08 2.21 -12.89
CA SER A 196 -8.96 1.21 -13.95
C SER A 196 -7.55 1.24 -14.52
N SER A 197 -6.89 0.09 -14.59
CA SER A 197 -5.57 -0.07 -15.18
C SER A 197 -5.57 -1.23 -16.16
N GLU A 198 -4.98 -1.03 -17.33
CA GLU A 198 -4.83 -2.05 -18.36
C GLU A 198 -3.36 -2.11 -18.78
N ILE A 199 -2.79 -3.31 -18.74
CA ILE A 199 -1.43 -3.60 -19.22
C ILE A 199 -1.56 -4.53 -20.42
N ARG A 200 -0.94 -4.15 -21.52
CA ARG A 200 -0.90 -4.95 -22.75
C ARG A 200 0.54 -5.27 -23.09
N TYR A 201 0.81 -6.55 -23.30
CA TYR A 201 2.09 -7.05 -23.75
C TYR A 201 1.92 -7.78 -25.08
N SER A 202 2.38 -7.17 -26.15
CA SER A 202 2.28 -7.67 -27.52
C SER A 202 3.61 -8.23 -28.00
N PHE A 203 3.59 -9.32 -28.76
CA PHE A 203 4.79 -9.96 -29.31
C PHE A 203 4.52 -10.65 -30.66
N HIS A 204 5.54 -10.71 -31.51
CA HIS A 204 5.55 -11.58 -32.69
C HIS A 204 6.33 -12.87 -32.39
N HIS A 205 5.82 -14.01 -32.85
CA HIS A 205 6.51 -15.29 -32.70
C HIS A 205 7.83 -15.36 -33.50
N ASP A 206 7.87 -14.70 -34.66
CA ASP A 206 8.98 -14.87 -35.62
C ASP A 206 10.14 -13.89 -35.40
N LEU A 207 9.89 -12.72 -34.83
CA LEU A 207 10.86 -11.62 -34.78
C LEU A 207 11.39 -11.30 -33.37
N PHE A 208 10.89 -11.96 -32.32
CA PHE A 208 11.17 -11.63 -30.90
C PHE A 208 10.95 -10.15 -30.55
N THR A 209 10.23 -9.42 -31.38
CA THR A 209 9.88 -8.02 -31.17
C THR A 209 8.70 -7.96 -30.21
N THR A 210 8.82 -7.12 -29.19
CA THR A 210 7.83 -7.03 -28.11
C THR A 210 7.50 -5.57 -27.81
N ARG A 211 6.25 -5.32 -27.40
CA ARG A 211 5.77 -4.01 -26.98
C ARG A 211 4.95 -4.13 -25.73
N CYS A 212 5.28 -3.34 -24.72
CA CYS A 212 4.49 -3.20 -23.50
C CYS A 212 3.84 -1.81 -23.48
N SER A 213 2.53 -1.76 -23.31
CA SER A 213 1.79 -0.52 -23.07
C SER A 213 1.02 -0.65 -21.76
N SER A 214 0.94 0.46 -21.02
CA SER A 214 0.14 0.53 -19.80
C SER A 214 -0.72 1.79 -19.86
N SER A 215 -1.99 1.62 -19.54
CA SER A 215 -2.96 2.71 -19.47
C SER A 215 -3.60 2.68 -18.10
N THR A 216 -3.73 3.84 -17.46
CA THR A 216 -4.41 3.95 -16.17
C THR A 216 -5.30 5.17 -16.17
N THR A 217 -6.52 5.01 -15.68
CA THR A 217 -7.45 6.12 -15.47
C THR A 217 -8.04 6.01 -14.07
N ALA A 218 -7.90 7.11 -13.33
CA ALA A 218 -8.58 7.31 -12.07
C ALA A 218 -9.77 8.25 -12.31
N ARG A 219 -10.94 7.90 -11.77
CA ARG A 219 -12.06 8.83 -11.64
C ARG A 219 -12.08 9.35 -10.20
N PRO A 220 -11.50 10.53 -9.92
CA PRO A 220 -11.64 11.16 -8.62
C PRO A 220 -13.09 11.63 -8.43
N PHE A 221 -13.43 12.00 -7.20
CA PHE A 221 -14.71 12.58 -6.85
C PHE A 221 -15.16 13.66 -7.84
N ARG A 222 -16.25 13.43 -8.56
CA ARG A 222 -17.02 14.57 -9.09
C ARG A 222 -17.85 15.10 -7.93
N ARG A 223 -17.56 16.34 -7.49
CA ARG A 223 -18.56 17.13 -6.75
C ARG A 223 -19.73 17.32 -7.71
N THR A 224 -20.85 16.65 -7.44
CA THR A 224 -22.14 17.11 -7.97
C THR A 224 -22.34 18.48 -7.34
N ARG A 225 -22.07 19.54 -8.11
CA ARG A 225 -22.52 20.88 -7.76
C ARG A 225 -24.03 20.82 -7.79
N THR A 226 -24.65 20.59 -6.65
CA THR A 226 -26.07 20.93 -6.46
C THR A 226 -26.10 22.45 -6.52
N SER A 227 -26.44 22.99 -7.69
CA SER A 227 -26.82 24.39 -7.82
C SER A 227 -28.14 24.56 -7.10
N THR A 228 -28.10 24.81 -5.80
CA THR A 228 -29.20 25.50 -5.13
C THR A 228 -29.18 26.94 -5.59
N LEU A 229 -29.86 27.19 -6.72
CA LEU A 229 -30.48 28.47 -7.00
C LEU A 229 -31.68 28.61 -6.06
N ARG A 230 -31.53 29.38 -5.00
CA ARG A 230 -32.60 30.19 -4.38
C ARG A 230 -31.98 31.46 -3.84
#